data_AF-C8VZP8-F1
#
_entry.id   AF-C8VZP8-F1
#
_cell.length_a   1.000
_cell.length_b   1.000
_cell.length_c   1.000
_cell.angle_alpha   90.00
_cell.angle_beta   90.00
_cell.angle_gamma   90.00
#
_symmetry.space_group_name_H-M   'P 1'
#
loop_
_entity.id
_entity.type
_entity.pdbx_description
1 polymer ?
#
loop_
_entity_poly.entity_id
_entity_poly.type
_entity_poly.pdbx_seq_one_letter_code
_entity_poly.pdbx_strand_id
1 'polypeptide(L)'
;MKYKIRINPMAIADVQQIKAYIAEDNQGAAAKMGTSIYSKIEKLADFPEIGVSLDTKINIKTNYRFLVCGVYLIFYKIEGEFVSVYRILNGVRDYLSILFSDELSED
;
A
#
# COMPACT_ATOMS: atom_id res chain seq x y z
N MET A 1 -7.16 -18.78 -11.46
CA MET A 1 -8.21 -17.98 -10.79
C MET A 1 -7.63 -16.63 -10.46
N LYS A 2 -8.38 -15.54 -10.67
CA LYS A 2 -7.96 -14.18 -10.26
C LYS A 2 -8.58 -13.83 -8.91
N TYR A 3 -7.81 -13.18 -8.06
CA TYR A 3 -8.31 -12.56 -6.83
C TYR A 3 -9.08 -11.29 -7.16
N LYS A 4 -10.08 -10.97 -6.33
CA LYS A 4 -10.84 -9.72 -6.41
C LYS A 4 -10.12 -8.64 -5.61
N ILE A 5 -9.88 -7.48 -6.20
CA ILE A 5 -9.24 -6.36 -5.50
C ILE A 5 -10.28 -5.57 -4.71
N ARG A 6 -9.96 -5.28 -3.44
CA ARG A 6 -10.65 -4.28 -2.62
C ARG A 6 -9.66 -3.18 -2.27
N ILE A 7 -10.09 -1.93 -2.35
CA ILE A 7 -9.25 -0.78 -2.00
C ILE A 7 -9.93 -0.06 -0.86
N ASN A 8 -9.26 0.01 0.29
CA ASN A 8 -9.73 0.78 1.44
C ASN A 8 -9.78 2.28 1.06
N PRO A 9 -10.82 3.03 1.47
CA PRO A 9 -10.89 4.48 1.25
C PRO A 9 -9.62 5.24 1.68
N MET A 10 -8.94 4.79 2.75
CA MET A 10 -7.68 5.37 3.19
C MET A 10 -6.56 5.22 2.15
N ALA A 11 -6.47 4.07 1.47
CA ALA A 11 -5.52 3.90 0.37
C ALA A 11 -5.82 4.82 -0.82
N ILE A 12 -7.10 5.12 -1.09
CA ILE A 12 -7.49 6.09 -2.12
C ILE A 12 -7.03 7.50 -1.73
N ALA A 13 -7.28 7.89 -0.48
CA ALA A 13 -6.84 9.17 0.07
C ALA A 13 -5.32 9.30 0.06
N ASP A 14 -4.60 8.24 0.41
CA ASP A 14 -3.14 8.18 0.34
C ASP A 14 -2.63 8.47 -1.09
N VAL A 15 -3.22 7.85 -2.14
CA VAL A 15 -2.85 8.12 -3.54
C VAL A 15 -3.14 9.57 -3.94
N GLN A 16 -4.27 10.12 -3.48
CA GLN A 16 -4.61 11.52 -3.75
C GLN A 16 -3.60 12.47 -3.11
N GLN A 17 -3.22 12.25 -1.86
CA GLN A 17 -2.19 13.05 -1.17
C GLN A 17 -0.82 12.93 -1.85
N ILE A 18 -0.41 11.71 -2.23
CA ILE A 18 0.84 11.48 -2.97
C ILE A 18 0.85 12.27 -4.28
N LYS A 19 -0.23 12.20 -5.05
CA LYS A 19 -0.35 12.93 -6.31
C LYS A 19 -0.33 14.44 -6.10
N ALA A 20 -1.06 14.94 -5.10
CA ALA A 20 -1.09 16.36 -4.78
C ALA A 20 0.31 16.88 -4.41
N TYR A 21 1.00 16.19 -3.52
CA TYR A 21 2.36 16.53 -3.10
C TYR A 21 3.34 16.57 -4.27
N ILE A 22 3.34 15.54 -5.13
CA ILE A 22 4.26 15.52 -6.29
C ILE A 22 3.87 16.58 -7.33
N ALA A 23 2.58 16.91 -7.46
CA ALA A 23 2.09 17.86 -8.45
C ALA A 23 2.47 19.31 -8.13
N GLU A 24 2.83 19.62 -6.88
CA GLU A 24 3.42 20.92 -6.49
C GLU A 24 4.71 21.20 -7.28
N ASP A 25 5.52 20.17 -7.52
CA ASP A 25 6.77 20.28 -8.28
C ASP A 25 6.61 19.86 -9.75
N ASN A 26 5.88 18.76 -10.02
CA ASN A 26 5.79 18.17 -11.35
C ASN A 26 4.50 17.34 -11.54
N GLN A 27 3.53 17.92 -12.25
CA GLN A 27 2.26 17.27 -12.59
C GLN A 27 2.44 15.98 -13.42
N GLY A 28 3.41 15.95 -14.33
CA GLY A 28 3.70 14.77 -15.15
C GLY A 28 4.23 13.61 -14.31
N ALA A 29 5.07 13.90 -13.31
CA ALA A 29 5.54 12.91 -12.35
C ALA A 29 4.40 12.40 -11.45
N ALA A 30 3.50 13.29 -11.02
CA ALA A 30 2.32 12.91 -10.22
C ALA A 30 1.40 11.94 -10.98
N ALA A 31 1.14 12.21 -12.26
CA ALA A 31 0.36 11.32 -13.11
C ALA A 31 1.04 9.93 -13.26
N LYS A 32 2.35 9.92 -13.57
CA LYS A 32 3.13 8.69 -13.70
C LYS A 32 3.16 7.87 -12.41
N MET A 33 3.30 8.52 -11.25
CA MET A 33 3.28 7.84 -9.95
C MET A 33 1.91 7.18 -9.69
N GLY A 34 0.82 7.90 -9.94
CA GLY A 34 -0.53 7.35 -9.83
C GLY A 34 -0.70 6.09 -10.70
N THR A 35 -0.37 6.17 -12.00
CA THR A 35 -0.42 5.01 -12.90
C THR A 35 0.43 3.85 -12.40
N SER A 36 1.65 4.11 -11.92
CA SER A 36 2.57 3.08 -11.42
C SER A 36 1.99 2.33 -10.21
N ILE A 37 1.32 3.05 -9.31
CA ILE A 37 0.62 2.47 -8.16
C ILE A 37 -0.53 1.58 -8.63
N TYR A 38 -1.43 2.09 -9.49
CA TYR A 38 -2.57 1.31 -9.98
C TYR A 38 -2.13 0.05 -10.73
N SER A 39 -1.14 0.15 -11.61
CA SER A 39 -0.64 -1.03 -12.34
C SER A 39 0.00 -2.09 -11.43
N LYS A 40 0.54 -1.72 -10.26
CA LYS A 40 1.00 -2.69 -9.26
C LYS A 40 -0.15 -3.34 -8.50
N ILE A 41 -1.19 -2.58 -8.17
CA ILE A 41 -2.40 -3.11 -7.53
C ILE A 41 -3.10 -4.12 -8.46
N GLU A 42 -3.21 -3.82 -9.75
CA GLU A 42 -3.81 -4.74 -10.74
C GLU A 42 -3.09 -6.09 -10.79
N LYS A 43 -1.75 -6.08 -10.71
CA LYS A 43 -0.94 -7.32 -10.71
C LYS A 43 -1.23 -8.22 -9.50
N LEU A 44 -1.73 -7.68 -8.40
CA LEU A 44 -2.09 -8.47 -7.22
C LEU A 44 -3.29 -9.40 -7.48
N ALA A 45 -4.14 -9.09 -8.47
CA ALA A 45 -5.26 -9.96 -8.82
C ALA A 45 -4.76 -11.31 -9.38
N ASP A 46 -3.67 -11.28 -10.15
CA ASP A 46 -3.06 -12.47 -10.74
C ASP A 46 -2.02 -13.11 -9.83
N PHE A 47 -1.29 -12.29 -9.07
CA PHE A 47 -0.19 -12.75 -8.23
C PHE A 47 -0.24 -12.09 -6.84
N PRO A 48 -1.14 -12.54 -5.94
CA PRO A 48 -1.31 -11.90 -4.64
C PRO A 48 -0.07 -12.03 -3.73
N GLU A 49 0.80 -13.01 -3.96
CA GLU A 49 1.95 -13.31 -3.09
C GLU A 49 3.25 -12.58 -3.48
N ILE A 50 3.26 -11.77 -4.55
CA ILE A 50 4.46 -11.10 -5.07
C ILE A 50 5.04 -10.02 -4.14
N GLY A 51 4.24 -9.56 -3.18
CA GLY A 51 4.73 -8.66 -2.13
C GLY A 51 5.66 -9.37 -1.16
N VAL A 52 6.31 -8.60 -0.30
CA VAL A 52 7.09 -9.13 0.82
C VAL A 52 6.18 -9.19 2.04
N SER A 53 6.20 -10.28 2.79
CA SER A 53 5.50 -10.36 4.08
C SER A 53 6.14 -9.40 5.07
N LEU A 54 5.33 -8.52 5.67
CA LEU A 54 5.83 -7.43 6.52
C LEU A 54 6.46 -7.96 7.82
N ASP A 55 5.90 -9.02 8.39
CA ASP A 55 6.43 -9.71 9.57
C ASP A 55 7.86 -10.23 9.41
N THR A 56 8.35 -10.42 8.18
CA THR A 56 9.76 -10.77 7.91
C THR A 56 10.71 -9.57 8.05
N LYS A 57 10.17 -8.36 8.15
CA LYS A 57 10.92 -7.10 8.23
C LYS A 57 10.81 -6.41 9.58
N ILE A 58 9.85 -6.79 10.42
CA ILE A 58 9.57 -6.16 11.70
C ILE A 58 9.28 -7.21 12.78
N ASN A 59 9.43 -6.84 14.06
CA ASN A 59 9.16 -7.74 15.18
C ASN A 59 7.68 -7.71 15.64
N ILE A 60 6.74 -7.40 14.73
CA ILE A 60 5.30 -7.37 14.98
C ILE A 60 4.66 -8.47 14.13
N LYS A 61 3.93 -9.38 14.78
CA LYS A 61 3.23 -10.45 14.07
C LYS A 61 2.07 -9.86 13.29
N THR A 62 2.10 -9.98 11.97
CA THR A 62 1.06 -9.43 11.10
C THR A 62 0.95 -10.24 9.81
N ASN A 63 -0.24 -10.24 9.21
CA ASN A 63 -0.48 -10.80 7.89
C ASN A 63 -0.37 -9.75 6.76
N TYR A 64 0.09 -8.54 7.07
CA TYR A 64 0.38 -7.53 6.05
C TYR A 64 1.48 -8.00 5.10
N ARG A 65 1.27 -7.70 3.83
CA ARG A 65 2.26 -7.79 2.76
C ARG A 65 2.43 -6.40 2.14
N PHE A 66 3.58 -6.15 1.53
CA PHE A 66 3.80 -4.89 0.83
C PHE A 66 4.49 -5.05 -0.52
N LEU A 67 4.16 -4.14 -1.44
CA LEU A 67 4.85 -3.95 -2.71
C LEU A 67 5.55 -2.59 -2.75
N VAL A 68 6.81 -2.60 -3.20
CA VAL A 68 7.59 -1.37 -3.42
C VAL A 68 7.16 -0.70 -4.73
N CYS A 69 6.85 0.60 -4.69
CA CYS A 69 6.56 1.45 -5.84
C CYS A 69 7.31 2.79 -5.70
N GLY A 70 8.53 2.84 -6.22
CA GLY A 70 9.43 3.97 -5.95
C GLY A 70 9.71 4.06 -4.46
N VAL A 71 9.50 5.24 -3.87
CA VAL A 71 9.63 5.48 -2.42
C VAL A 71 8.38 5.11 -1.62
N TYR A 72 7.30 4.65 -2.28
CA TYR A 72 6.05 4.29 -1.64
C TYR A 72 5.90 2.77 -1.49
N LEU A 73 5.19 2.34 -0.46
CA LEU A 73 4.88 0.96 -0.13
C LEU A 73 3.37 0.77 -0.18
N ILE A 74 2.92 -0.20 -0.97
CA ILE A 74 1.50 -0.56 -1.10
C ILE A 74 1.24 -1.70 -0.11
N PHE A 75 0.58 -1.43 1.00
CA PHE A 75 0.27 -2.40 2.05
C PHE A 75 -1.07 -3.08 1.80
N TYR A 76 -1.08 -4.41 1.82
CA TYR A 76 -2.26 -5.22 1.52
C TYR A 76 -2.29 -6.52 2.33
N LYS A 77 -3.46 -7.18 2.33
CA LYS A 77 -3.65 -8.53 2.88
C LYS A 77 -4.31 -9.42 1.83
N ILE A 78 -4.06 -10.73 1.93
CA ILE A 78 -4.75 -11.76 1.16
C ILE A 78 -5.83 -12.35 2.06
N GLU A 79 -7.10 -12.27 1.65
CA GLU A 79 -8.28 -12.56 2.48
C GLU A 79 -9.28 -13.42 1.69
N GLY A 80 -9.11 -14.74 1.73
CA GLY A 80 -9.92 -15.66 0.93
C GLY A 80 -9.70 -15.43 -0.56
N GLU A 81 -10.74 -15.06 -1.30
CA GLU A 81 -10.65 -14.72 -2.73
C GLU A 81 -10.28 -13.24 -2.99
N PHE A 82 -10.05 -12.45 -1.93
CA PHE A 82 -9.79 -11.02 -2.04
C PHE A 82 -8.33 -10.67 -1.77
N VAL A 83 -7.86 -9.62 -2.45
CA VAL A 83 -6.69 -8.84 -2.04
C VAL A 83 -7.18 -7.46 -1.62
N SER A 84 -7.03 -7.17 -0.33
CA SER A 84 -7.47 -5.91 0.27
C SER A 84 -6.27 -4.98 0.43
N VAL A 85 -6.24 -3.89 -0.33
CA VAL A 85 -5.23 -2.82 -0.22
C VAL A 85 -5.66 -1.86 0.88
N TYR A 86 -4.86 -1.75 1.94
CA TYR A 86 -5.21 -0.98 3.14
C TYR A 86 -4.66 0.44 3.10
N ARG A 87 -3.36 0.60 2.81
CA ARG A 87 -2.65 1.87 2.86
C ARG A 87 -1.56 1.93 1.79
N ILE A 88 -1.22 3.13 1.34
CA ILE A 88 -0.10 3.39 0.42
C ILE A 88 0.77 4.48 1.02
N LEU A 89 1.87 4.10 1.66
CA LEU A 89 2.63 5.00 2.52
C LEU A 89 4.04 5.23 2.00
N ASN A 90 4.64 6.37 2.36
CA ASN A 90 6.05 6.60 2.07
C ASN A 90 6.92 5.68 2.93
N GLY A 91 7.75 4.85 2.30
CA GLY A 91 8.59 3.85 2.98
C GLY A 91 9.77 4.44 3.76
N VAL A 92 10.07 5.73 3.59
CA VAL A 92 11.11 6.45 4.35
C VAL A 92 10.53 7.06 5.64
N ARG A 93 9.21 7.31 5.69
CA ARG A 93 8.52 7.81 6.89
C ARG A 93 8.23 6.66 7.85
N ASP A 94 7.87 6.99 9.09
CA ASP A 94 7.41 6.01 10.08
C ASP A 94 6.02 5.46 9.71
N TYR A 95 6.01 4.53 8.76
CA TYR A 95 4.80 3.88 8.26
C TYR A 95 4.24 2.87 9.26
N LEU A 96 5.04 2.40 10.24
CA LEU A 96 4.59 1.44 11.24
C LEU A 96 3.60 2.08 12.20
N SER A 97 3.92 3.28 12.70
CA SER A 97 3.00 4.05 13.53
C SER A 97 1.68 4.34 12.84
N ILE A 98 1.67 4.50 11.51
CA ILE A 98 0.45 4.74 10.71
C ILE A 98 -0.34 3.46 10.44
N LEU A 99 0.35 2.32 10.25
CA LEU A 99 -0.30 1.04 9.99
C LEU A 99 -0.91 0.42 11.24
N PHE A 100 -0.27 0.63 12.38
CA PHE A 100 -0.63 0.03 13.66
C PHE A 100 -1.17 1.06 14.65
N SER A 101 -1.54 2.27 14.21
CA SER A 101 -2.07 3.33 15.09
C SER A 101 -3.29 2.89 15.91
N ASP A 102 -4.14 2.03 15.36
CA ASP A 102 -5.31 1.51 16.09
C ASP A 102 -4.93 0.38 17.06
N GLU A 103 -3.88 -0.40 16.75
CA GLU A 103 -3.38 -1.53 17.58
C GLU A 103 -2.41 -1.07 18.70
N LEU A 104 -1.79 0.10 18.55
CA LEU A 104 -0.88 0.72 19.52
C LEU A 104 -1.62 1.68 20.49
N SER A 105 -2.95 1.72 20.43
CA SER A 105 -3.79 2.62 21.24
C SER A 105 -4.29 2.01 22.56
N GLU A 106 -3.87 0.79 22.89
CA GLU A 106 -4.10 0.18 24.21
C GLU A 106 -2.83 0.28 25.08
N ASP A 107 -2.70 1.41 25.78
CA ASP A 107 -2.00 1.56 27.07
C ASP A 107 -2.66 2.69 27.89
#